data_AF-A0A374UQC4-F1
#
_entry.id   AF-A0A374UQC4-F1
#
_cell.length_a   1.000
_cell.length_b   1.000
_cell.length_c   1.000
_cell.angle_alpha   90.00
_cell.angle_beta   90.00
_cell.angle_gamma   90.00
#
_symmetry.space_group_name_H-M   'P 1'
#
loop_
_entity.id
_entity.type
_entity.pdbx_description
1 polymer ?
#
loop_
_entity_poly.entity_id
_entity_poly.type
_entity_poly.pdbx_seq_one_letter_code
_entity_poly.pdbx_strand_id
1 'polypeptide(L)'
;MDLKSGLIEINGEIFAPGYTFEDFQRSTFFEGQDAVRIIRLNDTVKIGGNNFITSLFFRNKILYMLSMICVDINPSFSEEIKRKQFHDAILAKNGLSPETFFDWGNIKSVYDPKGNVSSINIIYNAGK
;
A
#
# COMPACT_ATOMS: atom_id res chain seq x y z
N MET A 1 8.91 -9.87 4.24
CA MET A 1 8.43 -8.50 3.98
C MET A 1 9.36 -7.59 4.76
N ASP A 2 10.25 -6.86 4.08
CA ASP A 2 11.10 -5.89 4.74
C ASP A 2 10.43 -4.52 4.69
N LEU A 3 9.50 -4.30 5.61
CA LEU A 3 8.81 -3.02 5.72
C LEU A 3 9.73 -1.87 6.18
N LYS A 4 10.94 -2.16 6.67
CA LYS A 4 11.84 -1.14 7.21
C LYS A 4 12.67 -0.45 6.11
N SER A 5 12.95 -1.14 5.01
CA SER A 5 13.65 -0.57 3.86
C SER A 5 12.73 0.20 2.90
N GLY A 6 11.41 0.07 3.06
CA GLY A 6 10.44 0.65 2.13
C GLY A 6 10.39 -0.09 0.79
N LEU A 7 10.93 -1.32 0.73
CA LEU A 7 10.91 -2.16 -0.46
C LEU A 7 9.74 -3.14 -0.37
N ILE A 8 8.84 -3.06 -1.35
CA ILE A 8 7.67 -3.92 -1.44
C ILE A 8 7.72 -4.70 -2.74
N GLU A 9 7.99 -5.98 -2.62
CA GLU A 9 7.98 -6.91 -3.75
C GLU A 9 6.57 -7.48 -3.96
N ILE A 10 6.06 -7.37 -5.18
CA ILE A 10 4.78 -7.93 -5.60
C ILE A 10 4.95 -8.58 -6.98
N ASN A 11 4.77 -9.90 -7.04
CA ASN A 11 4.91 -10.70 -8.27
C ASN A 11 6.21 -10.41 -9.06
N GLY A 12 7.33 -10.19 -8.35
CA GLY A 12 8.64 -9.89 -8.94
C GLY A 12 8.91 -8.42 -9.24
N GLU A 13 7.90 -7.54 -9.15
CA GLU A 13 8.09 -6.09 -9.24
C GLU A 13 8.46 -5.53 -7.87
N ILE A 14 9.47 -4.66 -7.80
CA ILE A 14 9.92 -4.05 -6.55
C ILE A 14 9.51 -2.58 -6.52
N PHE A 15 8.49 -2.27 -5.72
CA PHE A 15 8.12 -0.90 -5.41
C PHE A 15 9.02 -0.36 -4.31
N ALA A 16 9.64 0.80 -4.58
CA ALA A 16 10.68 1.37 -3.73
C ALA A 16 10.57 2.90 -3.67
N PRO A 17 11.25 3.57 -2.72
CA PRO A 17 11.40 5.02 -2.75
C PRO A 17 12.02 5.47 -4.08
N GLY A 18 11.40 6.44 -4.74
CA GLY A 18 11.85 6.95 -6.04
C GLY A 18 11.37 6.15 -7.27
N TYR A 19 10.61 5.07 -7.07
CA TYR A 19 10.00 4.30 -8.16
C TYR A 19 9.16 5.21 -9.06
N THR A 20 9.43 5.21 -10.36
CA THR A 20 8.81 6.12 -11.31
C THR A 20 7.62 5.48 -12.02
N PHE A 21 6.77 6.32 -12.60
CA PHE A 21 5.72 5.83 -13.49
C PHE A 21 6.31 5.17 -14.74
N GLU A 22 7.50 5.57 -15.18
CA GLU A 22 8.19 4.93 -16.30
C GLU A 22 8.63 3.50 -15.94
N ASP A 23 9.06 3.28 -14.69
CA ASP A 23 9.29 1.93 -14.16
C ASP A 23 8.00 1.12 -14.18
N PHE A 24 6.90 1.72 -13.70
CA PHE A 24 5.59 1.07 -13.72
C PHE A 24 5.16 0.64 -15.13
N GLN A 25 5.39 1.49 -16.14
CA GLN A 25 5.05 1.20 -17.53
C GLN A 25 5.81 0.00 -18.10
N ARG A 26 6.97 -0.36 -17.52
CA ARG A 26 7.74 -1.56 -17.87
C ARG A 26 7.32 -2.80 -17.09
N SER A 27 6.53 -2.64 -16.03
CA SER A 27 6.07 -3.73 -15.17
C SER A 27 4.98 -4.57 -15.84
N THR A 28 4.79 -5.78 -15.33
CA THR A 28 3.69 -6.67 -15.75
C THR A 28 2.30 -6.18 -15.34
N PHE A 29 2.21 -5.16 -14.49
CA PHE A 29 0.96 -4.58 -14.02
C PHE A 29 0.41 -3.48 -14.94
N PHE A 30 1.20 -3.02 -15.91
CA PHE A 30 0.78 -1.94 -16.79
C PHE A 30 -0.11 -2.44 -17.92
N GLU A 31 -1.31 -1.86 -18.01
CA GLU A 31 -2.33 -2.15 -19.03
C GLU A 31 -2.84 -0.86 -19.70
N GLY A 32 -2.03 0.21 -19.67
CA GLY A 32 -2.40 1.52 -20.23
C GLY A 32 -3.01 2.49 -19.21
N GLN A 33 -2.76 2.30 -17.91
CA GLN A 33 -3.25 3.20 -16.87
C GLN A 33 -2.60 4.60 -16.97
N ASP A 34 -3.21 5.60 -16.33
CA ASP A 34 -2.74 6.99 -16.30
C ASP A 34 -2.20 7.34 -14.90
N ALA A 35 -0.98 7.87 -14.83
CA ALA A 35 -0.29 8.29 -13.60
C ALA A 35 -1.06 9.35 -12.78
N VAL A 36 -1.96 10.09 -13.40
CA VAL A 36 -2.80 11.10 -12.71
C VAL A 36 -3.92 10.44 -11.90
N ARG A 37 -4.30 9.20 -12.24
CA ARG A 37 -5.39 8.46 -11.61
C ARG A 37 -4.86 7.50 -10.55
N ILE A 38 -5.76 7.05 -9.68
CA ILE A 38 -5.48 5.92 -8.79
C ILE A 38 -5.35 4.67 -9.65
N ILE A 39 -4.25 3.95 -9.49
CA ILE A 39 -3.98 2.71 -10.23
C ILE A 39 -4.19 1.54 -9.29
N ARG A 40 -5.26 0.78 -9.50
CA ARG A 40 -5.51 -0.46 -8.75
C ARG A 40 -4.79 -1.61 -9.47
N LEU A 41 -4.05 -2.42 -8.73
CA LEU A 41 -3.54 -3.68 -9.25
C LEU A 41 -4.72 -4.65 -9.42
N ASN A 42 -4.83 -5.30 -10.58
CA ASN A 42 -6.04 -6.02 -10.99
C ASN A 42 -6.43 -7.15 -10.04
N ASP A 43 -5.44 -7.90 -9.55
CA ASP A 43 -5.67 -9.02 -8.66
C ASP A 43 -5.33 -8.71 -7.21
N THR A 44 -5.85 -9.56 -6.33
CA THR A 44 -5.41 -9.60 -4.94
C THR A 44 -3.95 -10.07 -4.91
N VAL A 45 -3.10 -9.31 -4.22
CA VAL A 45 -1.67 -9.58 -4.14
C VAL A 45 -1.31 -10.12 -2.76
N LYS A 46 -0.45 -11.14 -2.73
CA LYS A 46 0.01 -11.74 -1.48
C LYS A 46 1.28 -11.04 -1.00
N ILE A 47 1.22 -10.42 0.17
CA ILE A 47 2.36 -9.71 0.76
C ILE A 47 2.50 -10.14 2.22
N GLY A 48 3.66 -10.67 2.60
CA GLY A 48 3.91 -11.08 3.99
C GLY A 48 2.92 -12.11 4.52
N GLY A 49 2.39 -12.98 3.65
CA GLY A 49 1.45 -14.04 4.01
C GLY A 49 -0.03 -13.63 4.00
N ASN A 50 -0.34 -12.34 3.87
CA ASN A 50 -1.72 -11.83 3.82
C ASN A 50 -2.10 -11.41 2.39
N ASN A 51 -3.39 -11.42 2.10
CA ASN A 51 -3.94 -11.04 0.79
C ASN A 51 -4.42 -9.59 0.81
N PHE A 52 -4.04 -8.80 -0.19
CA PHE A 52 -4.37 -7.38 -0.29
C PHE A 52 -4.94 -6.97 -1.64
N ILE A 53 -5.91 -6.08 -1.61
CA ILE A 53 -6.18 -5.19 -2.74
C ILE A 53 -5.22 -4.01 -2.64
N THR A 54 -4.43 -3.77 -3.68
CA THR A 54 -3.38 -2.73 -3.65
C THR A 54 -3.64 -1.66 -4.69
N SER A 55 -3.50 -0.40 -4.29
CA SER A 55 -3.63 0.77 -5.15
C SER A 55 -2.38 1.64 -5.06
N LEU A 56 -1.91 2.11 -6.21
CA LEU A 56 -0.75 2.98 -6.38
C LEU A 56 -1.20 4.41 -6.65
N PHE A 57 -0.45 5.35 -6.08
CA PHE A 57 -0.64 6.79 -6.28
C PHE A 57 0.69 7.40 -6.68
N PHE A 58 0.73 8.03 -7.86
CA PHE A 58 1.90 8.76 -8.32
C PHE A 58 1.70 10.27 -8.10
N ARG A 59 2.78 10.97 -7.74
CA ARG A 59 2.86 12.44 -7.72
C ARG A 59 4.06 12.85 -8.54
N ASN A 60 3.85 13.75 -9.51
CA ASN A 60 4.91 14.16 -10.44
C ASN A 60 5.61 12.96 -11.10
N LYS A 61 4.84 11.92 -11.45
CA LYS A 61 5.32 10.63 -12.01
C LYS A 61 6.24 9.82 -11.09
N ILE A 62 6.31 10.13 -9.80
CA ILE A 62 7.03 9.35 -8.78
C ILE A 62 6.02 8.71 -7.85
N LEU A 63 6.22 7.44 -7.50
CA LEU A 63 5.36 6.70 -6.59
C LEU A 63 5.35 7.38 -5.22
N TYR A 64 4.17 7.87 -4.83
CA TYR A 64 3.95 8.55 -3.57
C TYR A 64 3.37 7.62 -2.52
N MET A 65 2.45 6.73 -2.90
CA MET A 65 1.79 5.85 -1.94
C MET A 65 1.40 4.51 -2.56
N LEU A 66 1.60 3.43 -1.77
CA LEU A 66 0.87 2.18 -1.92
C LEU A 66 -0.18 2.10 -0.81
N SER A 67 -1.45 2.02 -1.18
CA SER A 67 -2.56 1.79 -0.26
C SER A 67 -3.03 0.35 -0.38
N MET A 68 -2.98 -0.40 0.72
CA MET A 68 -3.24 -1.83 0.74
C MET A 68 -4.40 -2.16 1.68
N ILE A 69 -5.45 -2.80 1.16
CA ILE A 69 -6.61 -3.24 1.93
C ILE A 69 -6.52 -4.75 2.09
N CYS A 70 -6.26 -5.23 3.30
CA CYS A 70 -6.26 -6.67 3.57
C CYS A 70 -7.66 -7.25 3.41
N VAL A 71 -7.78 -8.34 2.63
CA VAL A 71 -9.02 -9.04 2.33
C VAL A 71 -9.15 -10.41 3.00
N ASP A 72 -8.21 -10.78 3.86
CA ASP A 72 -8.28 -12.03 4.65
C ASP A 72 -9.41 -12.04 5.68
N ILE A 73 -9.96 -10.86 5.98
CA ILE A 73 -11.17 -10.70 6.77
C ILE A 73 -12.24 -9.97 5.97
N ASN A 74 -13.51 -10.25 6.30
CA ASN A 74 -14.65 -9.60 5.68
C ASN A 74 -15.62 -9.05 6.74
N PRO A 75 -15.22 -8.03 7.52
CA PRO A 75 -16.13 -7.37 8.44
C PRO A 75 -17.33 -6.76 7.72
N SER A 76 -18.45 -6.68 8.42
CA SER A 76 -19.62 -5.94 7.94
C SER A 76 -19.32 -4.45 7.81
N PHE A 77 -20.15 -3.73 7.05
CA PHE A 77 -19.98 -2.29 6.82
C PHE A 77 -19.85 -1.49 8.13
N SER A 78 -20.67 -1.78 9.15
CA SER A 78 -20.62 -1.11 10.45
C SER A 78 -19.39 -1.47 11.30
N GLU A 79 -18.62 -2.46 10.88
CA GLU A 79 -17.50 -3.03 11.63
C GLU A 79 -16.17 -2.91 10.89
N GLU A 80 -16.08 -2.04 9.88
CA GLU A 80 -14.85 -1.84 9.09
C GLU A 80 -13.65 -1.47 9.97
N ILE A 81 -13.87 -0.85 11.14
CA ILE A 81 -12.84 -0.61 12.15
C ILE A 81 -12.09 -1.88 12.58
N LYS A 82 -12.73 -3.07 12.52
CA LYS A 82 -12.08 -4.37 12.76
C LYS A 82 -10.99 -4.66 11.74
N ARG A 83 -11.15 -4.19 10.49
CA ARG A 83 -10.11 -4.29 9.46
C ARG A 83 -8.90 -3.45 9.81
N LYS A 84 -9.11 -2.21 10.28
CA LYS A 84 -8.01 -1.39 10.79
C LYS A 84 -7.29 -2.08 11.96
N GLN A 85 -8.03 -2.64 12.92
CA GLN A 85 -7.41 -3.38 14.04
C GLN A 85 -6.60 -4.59 13.58
N PHE A 86 -7.08 -5.30 12.54
CA PHE A 86 -6.33 -6.39 11.92
C PHE A 86 -5.07 -5.88 11.21
N HIS A 87 -5.15 -4.74 10.52
CA HIS A 87 -3.97 -4.08 9.93
C HIS A 87 -2.95 -3.66 10.98
N ASP A 88 -3.39 -3.09 12.10
CA ASP A 88 -2.53 -2.76 13.25
C ASP A 88 -1.79 -4.02 13.75
N ALA A 89 -2.48 -5.16 13.82
CA ALA A 89 -1.87 -6.44 14.20
C ALA A 89 -0.87 -6.96 13.15
N ILE A 90 -1.11 -6.76 11.85
CA ILE A 90 -0.14 -7.08 10.78
C ILE A 90 1.13 -6.23 10.98
N LEU A 91 0.98 -4.92 11.21
CA LEU A 91 2.12 -4.03 11.45
C LEU A 91 2.89 -4.44 12.71
N ALA A 92 2.20 -4.72 13.81
CA ALA A 92 2.80 -5.16 15.06
C ALA A 92 3.61 -6.46 14.91
N LYS A 93 3.09 -7.45 14.16
CA LYS A 93 3.83 -8.69 13.84
C LYS A 93 5.13 -8.46 13.09
N ASN A 94 5.24 -7.33 12.38
CA ASN A 94 6.46 -6.91 11.67
C ASN A 94 7.31 -5.90 12.48
N GLY A 95 7.02 -5.74 13.78
CA GLY A 95 7.76 -4.84 14.67
C GLY A 95 7.50 -3.35 14.42
N LEU A 96 6.33 -3.01 13.88
CA LEU A 96 5.93 -1.63 13.60
C LEU A 96 4.76 -1.20 14.50
N SER A 97 4.71 0.08 14.82
CA SER A 97 3.54 0.71 15.43
C SER A 97 2.47 0.99 14.35
N PRO A 98 1.21 1.29 14.73
CA PRO A 98 0.16 1.68 13.79
C PRO A 98 0.53 2.82 12.85
N GLU A 99 1.48 3.67 13.25
CA GLU A 99 2.20 4.60 12.38
C GLU A 99 3.68 4.56 12.75
N THR A 100 4.55 4.39 11.76
CA THR A 100 6.02 4.34 11.92
C THR A 100 6.69 5.17 10.82
N PHE A 101 7.65 6.00 11.20
CA PHE A 101 8.40 6.90 10.31
C PHE A 101 9.80 6.36 10.01
N PHE A 102 10.28 6.65 8.80
CA PHE A 102 11.58 6.26 8.28
C PHE A 102 12.18 7.41 7.46
N ASP A 103 13.47 7.34 7.14
CA ASP A 103 14.14 8.37 6.33
C ASP A 103 13.55 8.47 4.92
N TRP A 104 13.01 7.37 4.39
CA TRP A 104 12.40 7.30 3.06
C TRP A 104 10.90 7.64 3.05
N GLY A 105 10.24 7.77 4.21
CA GLY A 105 8.80 7.99 4.29
C GLY A 105 8.15 7.44 5.56
N ASN A 106 6.91 6.96 5.48
CA ASN A 106 6.23 6.38 6.63
C ASN A 106 5.24 5.27 6.24
N ILE A 107 4.98 4.37 7.18
CA ILE A 107 3.94 3.34 7.07
C ILE A 107 2.89 3.61 8.12
N LYS A 108 1.61 3.54 7.74
CA LYS A 108 0.52 3.65 8.70
C LYS A 108 -0.72 2.85 8.34
N SER A 109 -1.40 2.32 9.34
CA SER A 109 -2.76 1.82 9.21
C SER A 109 -3.76 2.93 9.50
N VAL A 110 -4.72 3.13 8.58
CA VAL A 110 -5.74 4.17 8.67
C VAL A 110 -7.13 3.57 8.53
N TYR A 111 -8.10 4.23 9.16
CA TYR A 111 -9.53 4.07 8.88
C TYR A 111 -10.04 5.44 8.41
N ASP A 112 -10.54 5.52 7.19
CA ASP A 112 -11.21 6.70 6.68
C ASP A 112 -12.72 6.59 6.95
N PRO A 113 -13.27 7.39 7.89
CA PRO A 113 -14.70 7.33 8.20
C PRO A 113 -15.58 7.88 7.08
N LYS A 114 -15.05 8.65 6.13
CA LYS A 114 -15.84 9.17 4.99
C LYS A 114 -16.07 8.10 3.94
N GLY A 115 -15.02 7.39 3.55
CA GLY A 115 -15.09 6.26 2.63
C GLY A 115 -15.51 4.94 3.28
N ASN A 116 -15.56 4.89 4.61
CA ASN A 116 -15.70 3.67 5.41
C ASN A 116 -14.74 2.57 4.92
N VAL A 117 -13.45 2.90 4.89
CA VAL A 117 -12.40 2.02 4.38
C VAL A 117 -11.19 2.04 5.29
N SER A 118 -10.63 0.86 5.57
CA SER A 118 -9.35 0.72 6.27
C SER A 118 -8.26 0.26 5.32
N SER A 119 -7.06 0.82 5.45
CA SER A 119 -5.90 0.44 4.65
C SER A 119 -4.59 0.55 5.44
N ILE A 120 -3.59 -0.21 5.01
CA ILE A 120 -2.18 0.04 5.32
C ILE A 120 -1.61 0.88 4.17
N ASN A 121 -1.13 2.07 4.50
CA ASN A 121 -0.53 2.98 3.55
C ASN A 121 0.98 3.02 3.77
N ILE A 122 1.72 2.74 2.70
CA ILE A 122 3.17 2.96 2.61
C ILE A 122 3.33 4.24 1.80
N ILE A 123 3.93 5.25 2.42
CA ILE A 123 4.02 6.60 1.87
C ILE A 123 5.49 6.93 1.72
N TYR A 124 5.89 7.31 0.50
CA TYR A 124 7.27 7.70 0.21
C TYR A 124 7.42 9.23 0.20
N ASN A 125 8.63 9.68 0.51
CA ASN A 125 9.07 11.05 0.30
C ASN A 125 9.22 11.34 -1.20
N ALA A 126 8.10 11.51 -1.92
CA ALA A 126 8.08 11.67 -3.37
C ALA A 126 7.61 13.06 -3.80
N GLY A 127 8.32 13.64 -4.79
CA GLY A 127 7.87 14.77 -5.59
C GLY A 127 7.64 16.09 -4.82
N LYS A 128 8.66 16.56 -4.08
CA LYS A 128 8.70 17.95 -3.61
C LYS A 128 8.73 18.94 -4.79
#